data_AF-A0A950XVY6-F1
#
_entry.id   AF-A0A950XVY6-F1
#
_cell.length_a   1.000
_cell.length_b   1.000
_cell.length_c   1.000
_cell.angle_alpha   90.00
_cell.angle_beta   90.00
_cell.angle_gamma   90.00
#
_symmetry.space_group_name_H-M   'P 1'
#
loop_
_entity.id
_entity.type
_entity.pdbx_description
1 polymer ?
#
loop_
_entity_poly.entity_id
_entity_poly.type
_entity_poly.pdbx_seq_one_letter_code
_entity_poly.pdbx_strand_id
1 'polypeptide(L)'
;MKHSQAGLVMTLAVAAGVAFGAPATTEAPKTKKSLTKPLVIEDQGSFFIGGVPKVTTYASAPTPNNPNTSLPNQITIGQMYVQFEIPAVKKRGMFPVIMVHGSSHTAACLESTPDGREGWYPYFVRKGISTYLVDQAGRGRSGFDESVIHEAMAAIRAGDVPAALKLLPAFQRITDNGAWTAWFGHLDPPGSNILTGKLIRHGDPNDPPDDDALHTNDYFPAYPLTSTDPAVAARSGAIGSAPAGPNEYYALNYYKELVPNAEATLPGSICQTCDPKELAPANTWTPLDLAMLVEKLGGAVVATHSQSGIMGHHMARILKEHGHLDMLKGLITIEGSCSLPNSGLKPEDFDHIPYLALKGDYTATSEVCQTTVNQINARRSAGQGAAKAEYIKLDEIGNPVFKGTTHMMMDGSNNLEVADVILNWSDENILGKKGNAKPKK
;
A
#
# COMPACT_ATOMS: atom_id res chain seq x y z
N MET A 1 93.81 -24.00 -8.10
CA MET A 1 94.36 -24.78 -9.23
C MET A 1 93.20 -25.34 -10.03
N LYS A 2 93.33 -25.33 -11.36
CA LYS A 2 92.36 -25.77 -12.36
C LYS A 2 92.01 -27.25 -12.23
N HIS A 3 90.85 -27.63 -12.80
CA HIS A 3 90.44 -28.89 -13.47
C HIS A 3 88.93 -29.04 -13.23
N SER A 4 88.03 -29.42 -14.14
CA SER A 4 88.07 -29.87 -15.53
C SER A 4 86.63 -29.75 -16.06
N GLN A 5 86.46 -29.53 -17.36
CA GLN A 5 85.18 -29.66 -18.06
C GLN A 5 84.76 -31.15 -18.16
N ALA A 6 83.44 -31.40 -18.20
CA ALA A 6 82.82 -32.47 -18.97
C ALA A 6 81.36 -32.11 -19.24
N GLY A 7 80.97 -32.05 -20.51
CA GLY A 7 79.61 -31.78 -20.95
C GLY A 7 78.72 -33.03 -20.94
N LEU A 8 77.41 -32.82 -20.85
CA LEU A 8 76.41 -33.84 -21.19
C LEU A 8 75.30 -33.18 -22.02
N VAL A 9 75.06 -33.79 -23.18
CA VAL A 9 74.03 -33.45 -24.18
C VAL A 9 72.64 -33.62 -23.57
N MET A 10 71.80 -32.58 -23.65
CA MET A 10 70.42 -32.59 -23.17
C MET A 10 69.46 -32.68 -24.34
N THR A 11 68.74 -33.80 -24.42
CA THR A 11 67.71 -34.11 -25.41
C THR A 11 66.50 -33.19 -25.20
N LEU A 12 66.11 -32.39 -26.20
CA LEU A 12 64.87 -31.62 -26.16
C LEU A 12 63.66 -32.56 -26.34
N ALA A 13 62.86 -32.72 -25.29
CA ALA A 13 61.50 -33.26 -25.37
C ALA A 13 60.52 -32.08 -25.47
N VAL A 14 59.80 -31.98 -26.59
CA VAL A 14 58.71 -31.02 -26.78
C VAL A 14 57.49 -31.53 -26.00
N ALA A 15 57.23 -30.93 -24.84
CA ALA A 15 55.99 -31.14 -24.11
C ALA A 15 54.89 -30.23 -24.68
N ALA A 16 53.88 -30.82 -25.29
CA ALA A 16 52.66 -30.13 -25.69
C ALA A 16 51.93 -29.62 -24.43
N GLY A 17 51.85 -28.29 -24.28
CA GLY A 17 51.13 -27.64 -23.20
C GLY A 17 49.62 -27.85 -23.35
N VAL A 18 49.01 -28.56 -22.41
CA VAL A 18 47.56 -28.57 -22.24
C VAL A 18 47.20 -27.27 -21.53
N ALA A 19 46.66 -26.31 -22.29
CA ALA A 19 46.10 -25.09 -21.73
C ALA A 19 44.84 -25.45 -20.93
N PHE A 20 44.93 -25.43 -19.60
CA PHE A 20 43.76 -25.42 -18.73
C PHE A 20 43.03 -24.09 -18.93
N GLY A 21 41.98 -24.10 -19.75
CA GLY A 21 41.04 -22.98 -19.82
C GLY A 21 40.39 -22.79 -18.45
N ALA A 22 40.56 -21.60 -17.87
CA ALA A 22 39.81 -21.21 -16.69
C ALA A 22 38.29 -21.34 -16.99
N PRO A 23 37.48 -21.88 -16.08
CA PRO A 23 36.04 -21.93 -16.29
C PRO A 23 35.54 -20.49 -16.43
N ALA A 24 34.87 -20.20 -17.54
CA ALA A 24 34.14 -18.97 -17.71
C ALA A 24 33.15 -18.87 -16.55
N THR A 25 33.40 -17.94 -15.63
CA THR A 25 32.40 -17.56 -14.62
C THR A 25 31.21 -17.00 -15.38
N THR A 26 30.16 -17.80 -15.52
CA THR A 26 28.86 -17.30 -15.93
C THR A 26 28.48 -16.22 -14.92
N GLU A 27 28.57 -14.94 -15.31
CA GLU A 27 28.05 -13.82 -14.53
C GLU A 27 26.61 -14.21 -14.16
N ALA A 28 26.31 -14.30 -12.86
CA ALA A 28 24.94 -14.52 -12.41
C ALA A 28 24.05 -13.47 -13.11
N PRO A 29 22.86 -13.85 -13.62
CA PRO A 29 22.01 -12.91 -14.34
C PRO A 29 21.82 -11.66 -13.48
N LYS A 30 22.22 -10.51 -14.01
CA LYS A 30 22.15 -9.23 -13.31
C LYS A 30 20.69 -9.02 -12.91
N THR A 31 20.41 -9.04 -11.61
CA THR A 31 19.09 -8.78 -11.06
C THR A 31 18.56 -7.47 -11.64
N LYS A 32 17.38 -7.51 -12.27
CA LYS A 32 16.68 -6.30 -12.75
C LYS A 32 16.56 -5.35 -11.55
N LYS A 33 17.09 -4.13 -11.69
CA LYS A 33 17.00 -3.11 -10.63
C LYS A 33 15.63 -2.46 -10.68
N SER A 34 14.95 -2.35 -9.53
CA SER A 34 13.66 -1.65 -9.45
C SER A 34 13.81 -0.14 -9.57
N LEU A 35 14.84 0.44 -8.94
CA LEU A 35 15.07 1.88 -8.93
C LEU A 35 15.50 2.40 -10.31
N THR A 36 14.92 3.53 -10.74
CA THR A 36 15.28 4.18 -12.01
C THR A 36 16.71 4.76 -11.98
N LYS A 37 17.19 5.19 -10.82
CA LYS A 37 18.55 5.73 -10.56
C LYS A 37 19.00 5.40 -9.13
N PRO A 38 20.31 5.48 -8.79
CA PRO A 38 20.76 5.38 -7.40
C PRO A 38 19.94 6.30 -6.48
N LEU A 39 19.63 5.82 -5.28
CA LEU A 39 18.93 6.59 -4.25
C LEU A 39 19.93 6.91 -3.14
N VAL A 40 20.09 8.19 -2.81
CA VAL A 40 21.01 8.66 -1.78
C VAL A 40 20.20 9.16 -0.59
N ILE A 41 20.24 8.39 0.49
CA ILE A 41 19.49 8.64 1.72
C ILE A 41 20.42 9.13 2.83
N GLU A 42 19.90 10.02 3.67
CA GLU A 42 20.50 10.45 4.94
C GLU A 42 20.34 9.36 6.00
N ASP A 43 19.15 8.77 6.06
CA ASP A 43 18.77 7.79 7.08
C ASP A 43 17.67 6.88 6.55
N GLN A 44 17.59 5.67 7.12
CA GLN A 44 16.51 4.73 6.92
C GLN A 44 16.34 3.85 8.14
N GLY A 45 15.12 3.39 8.36
CA GLY A 45 14.87 2.44 9.44
C GLY A 45 13.40 2.11 9.60
N SER A 46 13.09 1.55 10.76
CA SER A 46 11.73 1.23 11.14
C SER A 46 11.54 1.30 12.63
N PHE A 47 10.29 1.47 13.05
CA PHE A 47 9.85 1.43 14.43
C PHE A 47 8.38 1.05 14.49
N PHE A 48 7.89 0.77 15.70
CA PHE A 48 6.46 0.62 15.97
C PHE A 48 5.96 1.85 16.72
N ILE A 49 4.71 2.22 16.48
CA ILE A 49 4.01 3.27 17.20
C ILE A 49 2.67 2.76 17.72
N GLY A 50 2.23 3.31 18.85
CA GLY A 50 0.99 2.90 19.50
C GLY A 50 1.04 1.51 20.11
N GLY A 51 -0.12 0.87 20.11
CA GLY A 51 -0.36 -0.41 20.77
C GLY A 51 -0.64 -0.31 22.27
N VAL A 52 -1.37 -1.30 22.78
CA VAL A 52 -1.73 -1.43 24.18
C VAL A 52 -1.44 -2.83 24.72
N PRO A 53 -1.14 -2.96 26.02
CA PRO A 53 -1.09 -4.27 26.65
C PRO A 53 -2.51 -4.86 26.78
N LYS A 54 -2.69 -6.10 26.33
CA LYS A 54 -3.87 -6.93 26.60
C LYS A 54 -3.45 -8.09 27.49
N VAL A 55 -4.10 -8.22 28.64
CA VAL A 55 -3.96 -9.40 29.51
C VAL A 55 -5.00 -10.43 29.11
N THR A 56 -4.56 -11.67 28.89
CA THR A 56 -5.42 -12.78 28.45
C THR A 56 -4.83 -14.12 28.91
N THR A 57 -5.69 -15.11 29.19
CA THR A 57 -5.28 -16.50 29.41
C THR A 57 -5.07 -17.27 28.10
N TYR A 58 -5.28 -16.61 26.96
CA TYR A 58 -5.23 -17.17 25.61
C TYR A 58 -4.08 -16.62 24.76
N ALA A 59 -3.06 -16.04 25.40
CA ALA A 59 -1.87 -15.45 24.77
C ALA A 59 -0.98 -16.47 24.03
N SER A 60 -1.26 -17.76 24.16
CA SER A 60 -0.50 -18.83 23.51
C SER A 60 -1.42 -19.95 23.11
N ALA A 61 -1.02 -20.70 22.09
CA ALA A 61 -1.82 -21.79 21.58
C ALA A 61 -2.18 -22.80 22.70
N PRO A 62 -3.46 -23.22 22.80
CA PRO A 62 -3.91 -24.17 23.80
C PRO A 62 -3.48 -25.59 23.41
N THR A 63 -2.20 -25.93 23.68
CA THR A 63 -1.65 -27.28 23.49
C THR A 63 -1.63 -28.05 24.82
N PRO A 64 -1.79 -29.39 24.80
CA PRO A 64 -1.92 -30.22 26.02
C PRO A 64 -0.76 -30.09 27.02
N ASN A 65 0.42 -29.66 26.56
CA ASN A 65 1.64 -29.55 27.36
C ASN A 65 2.10 -28.10 27.56
N ASN A 66 1.29 -27.10 27.22
CA ASN A 66 1.65 -25.70 27.46
C ASN A 66 1.17 -25.26 28.86
N PRO A 67 2.09 -25.12 29.84
CA PRO A 67 1.73 -24.73 31.22
C PRO A 67 1.15 -23.30 31.29
N ASN A 68 1.27 -22.53 30.21
CA ASN A 68 0.89 -21.11 30.14
C ASN A 68 -0.56 -20.87 29.69
N THR A 69 -1.35 -21.92 29.43
CA THR A 69 -2.71 -21.83 28.87
C THR A 69 -3.80 -21.49 29.90
N SER A 70 -3.43 -21.37 31.18
CA SER A 70 -4.35 -21.04 32.29
C SER A 70 -3.89 -19.84 33.11
N LEU A 71 -2.75 -19.24 32.77
CA LEU A 71 -2.21 -18.06 33.47
C LEU A 71 -2.52 -16.79 32.66
N PRO A 72 -2.87 -15.67 33.34
CA PRO A 72 -2.97 -14.39 32.68
C PRO A 72 -1.60 -13.97 32.16
N ASN A 73 -1.48 -13.83 30.85
CA ASN A 73 -0.28 -13.39 30.15
C ASN A 73 -0.58 -12.08 29.42
N GLN A 74 0.44 -11.26 29.21
CA GLN A 74 0.32 -9.99 28.49
C GLN A 74 0.83 -10.13 27.06
N ILE A 75 0.04 -9.67 26.10
CA ILE A 75 0.43 -9.44 24.70
C ILE A 75 0.25 -7.96 24.35
N THR A 76 0.92 -7.47 23.32
CA THR A 76 0.72 -6.12 22.79
C THR A 76 -0.08 -6.20 21.49
N ILE A 77 -1.17 -5.44 21.42
CA ILE A 77 -2.06 -5.40 20.25
C ILE A 77 -2.27 -3.96 19.79
N GLY A 78 -2.66 -3.80 18.53
CA GLY A 78 -3.09 -2.51 17.99
C GLY A 78 -1.96 -1.51 17.75
N GLN A 79 -0.70 -1.96 17.67
CA GLN A 79 0.44 -1.16 17.23
C GLN A 79 0.54 -1.12 15.70
N MET A 80 1.11 -0.04 15.18
CA MET A 80 1.37 0.17 13.76
C MET A 80 2.88 0.16 13.49
N TYR A 81 3.31 -0.69 12.56
CA TYR A 81 4.66 -0.69 12.01
C TYR A 81 4.86 0.50 11.09
N VAL A 82 6.01 1.15 11.21
CA VAL A 82 6.41 2.29 10.41
C VAL A 82 7.81 2.03 9.84
N GLN A 83 7.95 2.15 8.52
CA GLN A 83 9.24 2.15 7.83
C GLN A 83 9.47 3.52 7.20
N PHE A 84 10.71 4.01 7.23
CA PHE A 84 11.01 5.34 6.73
C PHE A 84 12.33 5.43 5.99
N GLU A 85 12.38 6.39 5.07
CA GLU A 85 13.56 6.80 4.34
C GLU A 85 13.61 8.33 4.31
N ILE A 86 14.79 8.86 4.66
CA ILE A 86 15.06 10.30 4.69
C ILE A 86 16.07 10.60 3.58
N PRO A 87 15.75 11.49 2.62
CA PRO A 87 16.69 11.82 1.55
C PRO A 87 17.85 12.67 2.06
N ALA A 88 19.05 12.44 1.50
CA ALA A 88 20.24 13.25 1.82
C ALA A 88 20.08 14.74 1.48
N VAL A 89 19.22 15.04 0.50
CA VAL A 89 18.86 16.41 0.12
C VAL A 89 17.35 16.56 0.23
N LYS A 90 16.90 17.20 1.31
CA LYS A 90 15.49 17.48 1.57
C LYS A 90 15.00 18.66 0.74
N LYS A 91 13.82 18.53 0.13
CA LYS A 91 13.12 19.60 -0.57
C LYS A 91 12.67 20.64 0.44
N ARG A 92 13.17 21.87 0.31
CA ARG A 92 12.91 22.95 1.28
C ARG A 92 11.41 23.21 1.42
N GLY A 93 10.94 23.21 2.67
CA GLY A 93 9.56 23.53 3.03
C GLY A 93 8.58 22.36 2.93
N MET A 94 9.00 21.21 2.39
CA MET A 94 8.17 20.02 2.36
C MET A 94 8.09 19.39 3.76
N PHE A 95 6.89 18.98 4.12
CA PHE A 95 6.66 18.11 5.27
C PHE A 95 6.87 16.65 4.88
N PRO A 96 7.18 15.77 5.86
CA PRO A 96 7.16 14.34 5.64
C PRO A 96 5.81 13.86 5.10
N VAL A 97 5.85 12.81 4.28
CA VAL A 97 4.64 12.14 3.77
C VAL A 97 4.51 10.78 4.44
N ILE A 98 3.36 10.54 5.07
CA ILE A 98 2.95 9.22 5.55
C ILE A 98 2.04 8.61 4.49
N MET A 99 2.39 7.44 3.95
CA MET A 99 1.57 6.70 2.99
C MET A 99 0.94 5.49 3.66
N VAL A 100 -0.37 5.32 3.46
CA VAL A 100 -1.20 4.32 4.13
C VAL A 100 -1.87 3.45 3.08
N HIS A 101 -1.56 2.16 3.06
CA HIS A 101 -2.17 1.19 2.14
C HIS A 101 -3.67 0.99 2.43
N GLY A 102 -4.37 0.31 1.53
CA GLY A 102 -5.80 -0.01 1.65
C GLY A 102 -6.10 -1.40 2.23
N SER A 103 -7.35 -1.84 2.02
CA SER A 103 -7.79 -3.20 2.36
C SER A 103 -7.00 -4.23 1.58
N SER A 104 -6.75 -5.39 2.19
CA SER A 104 -6.08 -6.56 1.61
C SER A 104 -4.63 -6.35 1.17
N HIS A 105 -4.01 -5.23 1.54
CA HIS A 105 -2.62 -4.92 1.20
C HIS A 105 -1.79 -4.67 2.48
N THR A 106 -0.48 -4.53 2.28
CA THR A 106 0.49 -3.98 3.24
C THR A 106 1.19 -2.77 2.59
N ALA A 107 2.17 -2.18 3.25
CA ALA A 107 3.06 -1.18 2.67
C ALA A 107 3.77 -1.64 1.38
N ALA A 108 3.84 -2.95 1.12
CA ALA A 108 4.50 -3.52 -0.06
C ALA A 108 4.01 -2.92 -1.39
N CYS A 109 2.71 -2.61 -1.52
CA CYS A 109 2.14 -2.01 -2.74
C CYS A 109 2.60 -0.55 -2.99
N LEU A 110 3.45 0.00 -2.13
CA LEU A 110 4.04 1.34 -2.28
C LEU A 110 5.56 1.27 -2.49
N GLU A 111 6.18 0.09 -2.34
CA GLU A 111 7.63 -0.09 -2.41
C GLU A 111 8.12 -0.24 -3.86
N SER A 112 8.01 -1.45 -4.42
CA SER A 112 8.28 -1.74 -5.84
C SER A 112 7.01 -2.29 -6.45
N THR A 113 6.76 -1.95 -7.72
CA THR A 113 5.59 -2.48 -8.42
C THR A 113 5.72 -4.00 -8.64
N PRO A 114 4.63 -4.74 -8.88
CA PRO A 114 4.67 -6.18 -9.10
C PRO A 114 5.54 -6.62 -10.30
N ASP A 115 5.81 -5.73 -11.26
CA ASP A 115 6.71 -5.97 -12.40
C ASP A 115 8.16 -5.51 -12.15
N GLY A 116 8.46 -5.10 -10.91
CA GLY A 116 9.78 -4.70 -10.44
C GLY A 116 10.23 -3.34 -10.96
N ARG A 117 9.31 -2.37 -11.13
CA ARG A 117 9.67 -0.96 -11.31
C ARG A 117 9.69 -0.24 -9.96
N GLU A 118 10.16 0.99 -9.99
CA GLU A 118 10.17 1.89 -8.85
C GLU A 118 8.73 2.23 -8.44
N GLY A 119 8.38 1.98 -7.17
CA GLY A 119 7.12 2.40 -6.58
C GLY A 119 7.21 3.81 -5.99
N TRP A 120 6.12 4.25 -5.38
CA TRP A 120 6.00 5.62 -4.87
C TRP A 120 6.93 5.93 -3.70
N TYR A 121 7.22 4.95 -2.85
CA TYR A 121 8.08 5.14 -1.68
C TYR A 121 9.48 5.66 -2.04
N PRO A 122 10.30 4.92 -2.81
CA PRO A 122 11.60 5.43 -3.25
C PRO A 122 11.49 6.65 -4.17
N TYR A 123 10.39 6.78 -4.92
CA TYR A 123 10.19 7.93 -5.81
C TYR A 123 9.99 9.25 -5.05
N PHE A 124 9.20 9.26 -3.97
CA PHE A 124 9.02 10.45 -3.13
C PHE A 124 10.32 10.83 -2.41
N VAL A 125 11.07 9.85 -1.92
CA VAL A 125 12.41 10.06 -1.35
C VAL A 125 13.33 10.68 -2.39
N ARG A 126 13.33 10.18 -3.63
CA ARG A 126 14.08 10.76 -4.76
C ARG A 126 13.68 12.20 -5.06
N LYS A 127 12.44 12.59 -4.80
CA LYS A 127 11.92 13.96 -4.94
C LYS A 127 12.27 14.85 -3.73
N GLY A 128 13.08 14.35 -2.81
CA GLY A 128 13.56 15.07 -1.64
C GLY A 128 12.57 15.11 -0.48
N ILE A 129 11.63 14.15 -0.41
CA ILE A 129 10.61 14.10 0.63
C ILE A 129 10.89 12.94 1.58
N SER A 130 11.02 13.23 2.87
CA SER A 130 11.04 12.20 3.91
C SER A 130 9.73 11.41 3.86
N THR A 131 9.81 10.11 3.64
CA THR A 131 8.63 9.29 3.38
C THR A 131 8.54 8.17 4.41
N TYR A 132 7.32 7.92 4.89
CA TYR A 132 7.01 6.94 5.91
C TYR A 132 5.91 6.02 5.36
N LEU A 133 6.18 4.73 5.27
CA LEU A 133 5.16 3.72 4.99
C LEU A 133 4.69 3.11 6.28
N VAL A 134 3.40 2.78 6.34
CA VAL A 134 2.82 2.09 7.49
C VAL A 134 2.16 0.79 7.06
N ASP A 135 2.30 -0.24 7.87
CA ASP A 135 1.36 -1.35 7.87
C ASP A 135 0.28 -1.04 8.90
N GLN A 136 -0.98 -0.95 8.49
CA GLN A 136 -2.11 -0.67 9.39
C GLN A 136 -2.09 -1.56 10.64
N ALA A 137 -2.61 -1.08 11.77
CA ALA A 137 -2.73 -1.90 12.97
C ALA A 137 -3.50 -3.20 12.67
N GLY A 138 -2.92 -4.35 13.03
CA GLY A 138 -3.47 -5.67 12.69
C GLY A 138 -3.21 -6.14 11.26
N ARG A 139 -2.30 -5.52 10.49
CA ARG A 139 -1.92 -5.93 9.14
C ARG A 139 -0.42 -6.16 9.01
N GLY A 140 -0.02 -7.20 8.26
CA GLY A 140 1.39 -7.37 7.87
C GLY A 140 2.33 -7.45 9.08
N ARG A 141 3.28 -6.52 9.17
CA ARG A 141 4.25 -6.45 10.28
C ARG A 141 3.63 -5.91 11.58
N SER A 142 2.46 -5.30 11.50
CA SER A 142 1.62 -4.90 12.63
C SER A 142 0.76 -6.09 13.05
N GLY A 143 1.25 -6.89 14.00
CA GLY A 143 0.59 -8.12 14.44
C GLY A 143 -0.88 -7.94 14.81
N PHE A 144 -1.67 -8.99 14.58
CA PHE A 144 -3.09 -9.06 14.95
C PHE A 144 -3.27 -9.69 16.34
N ASP A 145 -4.49 -9.67 16.89
CA ASP A 145 -4.79 -10.30 18.17
C ASP A 145 -5.15 -11.79 17.95
N GLU A 146 -4.20 -12.70 18.12
CA GLU A 146 -4.42 -14.13 17.97
C GLU A 146 -5.24 -14.74 19.12
N SER A 147 -5.27 -14.06 20.27
CA SER A 147 -5.87 -14.63 21.48
C SER A 147 -7.38 -14.80 21.36
N VAL A 148 -8.08 -14.00 20.54
CA VAL A 148 -9.53 -14.16 20.28
C VAL A 148 -9.84 -15.47 19.55
N ILE A 149 -8.92 -15.95 18.71
CA ILE A 149 -9.05 -17.23 18.00
C ILE A 149 -8.88 -18.37 19.01
N HIS A 150 -7.84 -18.31 19.84
CA HIS A 150 -7.61 -19.30 20.88
C HIS A 150 -8.77 -19.39 21.87
N GLU A 151 -9.33 -18.25 22.27
CA GLU A 151 -10.50 -18.17 23.15
C GLU A 151 -11.74 -18.78 22.49
N ALA A 152 -12.00 -18.47 21.22
CA ALA A 152 -13.08 -19.09 20.45
C ALA A 152 -12.92 -20.62 20.38
N MET A 153 -11.71 -21.11 20.14
CA MET A 153 -11.42 -22.55 20.11
C MET A 153 -11.66 -23.20 21.48
N ALA A 154 -11.30 -22.54 22.57
CA ALA A 154 -11.55 -23.03 23.93
C ALA A 154 -13.06 -23.12 24.22
N ALA A 155 -13.84 -22.11 23.84
CA ALA A 155 -15.29 -22.10 23.97
C ALA A 155 -15.94 -23.25 23.18
N ILE A 156 -15.50 -23.50 21.94
CA ILE A 156 -15.96 -24.66 21.15
C ILE A 156 -15.68 -25.98 21.87
N ARG A 157 -14.47 -26.17 22.40
CA ARG A 157 -14.09 -27.39 23.13
C ARG A 157 -14.90 -27.58 24.41
N ALA A 158 -15.35 -26.49 25.04
CA ALA A 158 -16.23 -26.51 26.20
C ALA A 158 -17.71 -26.71 25.84
N GLY A 159 -18.06 -26.74 24.55
CA GLY A 159 -19.44 -26.87 24.08
C GLY A 159 -20.22 -25.56 23.99
N ASP A 160 -19.58 -24.40 24.19
CA ASP A 160 -20.20 -23.07 24.10
C ASP A 160 -19.96 -22.45 22.71
N VAL A 161 -20.65 -22.99 21.72
CA VAL A 161 -20.61 -22.48 20.34
C VAL A 161 -21.10 -21.02 20.23
N PRO A 162 -22.19 -20.59 20.91
CA PRO A 162 -22.62 -19.20 20.86
C PRO A 162 -21.58 -18.19 21.35
N ALA A 163 -20.81 -18.50 22.40
CA ALA A 163 -19.72 -17.64 22.84
C ALA A 163 -18.58 -17.60 21.81
N ALA A 164 -18.21 -18.75 21.25
CA ALA A 164 -17.17 -18.83 20.24
C ALA A 164 -17.48 -17.98 18.99
N LEU A 165 -18.73 -18.01 18.50
CA LEU A 165 -19.15 -17.26 17.32
C LEU A 165 -19.04 -15.73 17.48
N LYS A 166 -19.05 -15.21 18.72
CA LYS A 166 -18.84 -13.78 18.99
C LYS A 166 -17.37 -13.35 18.92
N LEU A 167 -16.45 -14.32 19.06
CA LEU A 167 -15.01 -14.09 19.10
C LEU A 167 -14.33 -14.37 17.76
N LEU A 168 -14.92 -15.23 16.92
CA LEU A 168 -14.36 -15.59 15.63
C LEU A 168 -14.30 -14.36 14.70
N PRO A 169 -13.10 -13.91 14.30
CA PRO A 169 -12.97 -12.76 13.43
C PRO A 169 -13.40 -13.12 12.00
N ALA A 170 -14.13 -12.21 11.35
CA ALA A 170 -14.49 -12.31 9.95
C ALA A 170 -13.38 -11.71 9.07
N PHE A 171 -12.24 -12.39 8.95
CA PHE A 171 -11.14 -11.94 8.11
C PHE A 171 -11.63 -11.69 6.68
N GLN A 172 -11.48 -10.45 6.23
CA GLN A 172 -11.71 -10.09 4.84
C GLN A 172 -10.40 -10.21 4.07
N ARG A 173 -10.47 -10.64 2.82
CA ARG A 173 -9.39 -10.53 1.84
C ARG A 173 -10.05 -10.48 0.47
N ILE A 174 -9.71 -9.50 -0.36
CA ILE A 174 -10.16 -9.55 -1.75
C ILE A 174 -9.62 -10.83 -2.39
N THR A 175 -10.52 -11.57 -3.04
CA THR A 175 -10.13 -12.78 -3.76
C THR A 175 -9.43 -12.39 -5.06
N ASP A 176 -8.64 -13.29 -5.62
CA ASP A 176 -7.96 -13.06 -6.89
C ASP A 176 -8.99 -12.84 -8.04
N ASN A 177 -10.17 -13.49 -7.94
CA ASN A 177 -11.34 -13.21 -8.77
C ASN A 177 -11.82 -11.77 -8.61
N GLY A 178 -12.08 -11.37 -7.36
CA GLY A 178 -12.58 -10.03 -7.03
C GLY A 178 -11.62 -8.94 -7.46
N ALA A 179 -10.33 -9.17 -7.25
CA ALA A 179 -9.22 -8.35 -7.72
C ALA A 179 -9.26 -8.16 -9.24
N TRP A 180 -9.30 -9.27 -9.99
CA TRP A 180 -9.42 -9.23 -11.44
C TRP A 180 -10.63 -8.42 -11.89
N THR A 181 -11.81 -8.75 -11.34
CA THR A 181 -13.07 -8.13 -11.74
C THR A 181 -13.23 -6.68 -11.28
N ALA A 182 -12.50 -6.25 -10.25
CA ALA A 182 -12.60 -4.89 -9.74
C ALA A 182 -11.70 -3.91 -10.51
N TRP A 183 -10.61 -4.38 -11.12
CA TRP A 183 -9.59 -3.46 -11.65
C TRP A 183 -9.05 -3.77 -13.05
N PHE A 184 -9.17 -5.01 -13.53
CA PHE A 184 -8.41 -5.47 -14.71
C PHE A 184 -9.29 -6.00 -15.84
N GLY A 185 -10.47 -6.55 -15.55
CA GLY A 185 -11.33 -7.12 -16.58
C GLY A 185 -12.55 -7.86 -16.06
N HIS A 186 -13.09 -8.77 -16.87
CA HIS A 186 -14.25 -9.60 -16.55
C HIS A 186 -13.93 -11.10 -16.62
N LEU A 187 -14.82 -11.90 -16.03
CA LEU A 187 -14.80 -13.36 -16.06
C LEU A 187 -15.98 -13.85 -16.91
N ASP A 188 -15.69 -14.72 -17.88
CA ASP A 188 -16.67 -15.33 -18.78
C ASP A 188 -16.62 -16.88 -18.70
N PRO A 189 -17.74 -17.58 -18.49
CA PRO A 189 -19.08 -17.05 -18.21
C PRO A 189 -19.17 -16.42 -16.80
N PRO A 190 -20.20 -15.59 -16.55
CA PRO A 190 -20.50 -15.10 -15.20
C PRO A 190 -20.61 -16.26 -14.19
N GLY A 191 -20.05 -16.06 -12.99
CA GLY A 191 -20.00 -17.09 -11.94
C GLY A 191 -18.82 -18.06 -12.03
N SER A 192 -17.94 -17.90 -13.04
CA SER A 192 -16.65 -18.57 -13.08
C SER A 192 -15.61 -17.93 -12.12
N ASN A 193 -14.41 -18.51 -12.05
CA ASN A 193 -13.28 -17.97 -11.28
C ASN A 193 -12.03 -17.87 -12.17
N ILE A 194 -10.93 -17.30 -11.65
CA ILE A 194 -9.70 -17.09 -12.43
C ILE A 194 -9.07 -18.39 -12.99
N LEU A 195 -9.47 -19.56 -12.49
CA LEU A 195 -9.00 -20.87 -12.97
C LEU A 195 -10.00 -21.60 -13.86
N THR A 196 -11.28 -21.22 -13.85
CA THR A 196 -12.34 -21.91 -14.61
C THR A 196 -12.95 -21.07 -15.72
N GLY A 197 -12.84 -19.75 -15.62
CA GLY A 197 -13.35 -18.79 -16.59
C GLY A 197 -12.29 -18.32 -17.56
N LYS A 198 -12.76 -17.64 -18.61
CA LYS A 198 -11.97 -16.81 -19.49
C LYS A 198 -11.82 -15.43 -18.85
N LEU A 199 -10.58 -15.00 -18.66
CA LEU A 199 -10.24 -13.67 -18.16
C LEU A 199 -10.17 -12.71 -19.36
N ILE A 200 -11.20 -11.88 -19.52
CA ILE A 200 -11.30 -10.87 -20.56
C ILE A 200 -10.81 -9.56 -19.95
N ARG A 201 -9.71 -9.00 -20.44
CA ARG A 201 -9.19 -7.72 -19.91
C ARG A 201 -10.10 -6.58 -20.39
N HIS A 202 -10.25 -5.53 -19.59
CA HIS A 202 -10.97 -4.33 -20.05
C HIS A 202 -10.40 -3.80 -21.37
N GLY A 203 -11.28 -3.46 -22.30
CA GLY A 203 -10.93 -3.02 -23.67
C GLY A 203 -10.62 -4.14 -24.66
N ASP A 204 -10.62 -5.43 -24.28
CA ASP A 204 -10.52 -6.54 -25.24
C ASP A 204 -11.85 -6.73 -26.00
N PRO A 205 -11.84 -7.28 -27.23
CA PRO A 205 -13.07 -7.68 -27.91
C PRO A 205 -13.81 -8.72 -27.04
N ASN A 206 -15.07 -8.43 -26.67
CA ASN A 206 -15.93 -9.13 -25.71
C ASN A 206 -15.89 -8.63 -24.25
N ASP A 207 -15.25 -7.49 -23.98
CA ASP A 207 -15.48 -6.73 -22.75
C ASP A 207 -16.93 -6.22 -22.72
N PRO A 208 -17.77 -6.57 -21.72
CA PRO A 208 -19.17 -6.15 -21.67
C PRO A 208 -19.31 -4.61 -21.58
N PRO A 209 -20.19 -3.97 -22.36
CA PRO A 209 -20.30 -2.51 -22.41
C PRO A 209 -21.04 -1.84 -21.24
N ASP A 210 -21.49 -2.62 -20.24
CA ASP A 210 -22.51 -2.20 -19.27
C ASP A 210 -21.95 -1.86 -17.86
N ASP A 211 -20.64 -1.65 -17.71
CA ASP A 211 -20.06 -1.16 -16.44
C ASP A 211 -20.15 0.38 -16.34
N ASP A 212 -20.42 0.88 -15.14
CA ASP A 212 -20.63 2.31 -14.81
C ASP A 212 -19.39 3.18 -15.09
N ALA A 213 -18.24 2.57 -15.35
CA ALA A 213 -17.08 3.21 -15.95
C ALA A 213 -17.13 3.01 -17.46
N LEU A 214 -17.25 4.09 -18.22
CA LEU A 214 -17.21 4.11 -19.69
C LEU A 214 -15.87 3.54 -20.21
N HIS A 215 -15.73 2.22 -20.22
CA HIS A 215 -14.64 1.48 -20.84
C HIS A 215 -14.87 1.53 -22.35
N THR A 216 -14.63 2.69 -22.96
CA THR A 216 -14.67 2.79 -24.42
C THR A 216 -13.64 1.81 -24.99
N ASN A 217 -13.99 1.10 -26.07
CA ASN A 217 -13.23 0.01 -26.72
C ASN A 217 -11.82 0.38 -27.27
N ASP A 218 -11.15 1.39 -26.72
CA ASP A 218 -10.00 2.06 -27.35
C ASP A 218 -8.72 2.09 -26.47
N TYR A 219 -8.75 1.61 -25.22
CA TYR A 219 -7.55 1.50 -24.38
C TYR A 219 -7.70 0.45 -23.25
N PHE A 220 -6.55 0.03 -22.70
CA PHE A 220 -6.45 -1.05 -21.70
C PHE A 220 -6.11 -0.50 -20.32
N PRO A 221 -6.25 -1.32 -19.26
CA PRO A 221 -5.73 -0.97 -17.95
C PRO A 221 -4.26 -0.57 -17.99
N ALA A 222 -3.96 0.59 -17.41
CA ALA A 222 -2.62 1.09 -17.17
C ALA A 222 -1.97 0.30 -16.02
N TYR A 223 -1.80 -0.99 -16.24
CA TYR A 223 -1.32 -1.95 -15.25
C TYR A 223 -0.43 -3.00 -15.92
N PRO A 224 0.66 -3.46 -15.28
CA PRO A 224 1.58 -4.44 -15.87
C PRO A 224 1.03 -5.87 -15.85
N LEU A 225 -0.03 -6.13 -16.61
CA LEU A 225 -0.72 -7.44 -16.69
C LEU A 225 0.13 -8.57 -17.30
N THR A 226 1.33 -8.26 -17.77
CA THR A 226 2.33 -9.25 -18.21
C THR A 226 3.25 -9.72 -17.07
N SER A 227 3.18 -9.11 -15.88
CA SER A 227 3.95 -9.58 -14.72
C SER A 227 3.30 -10.80 -14.10
N THR A 228 3.61 -11.96 -14.66
CA THR A 228 3.13 -13.26 -14.20
C THR A 228 4.27 -14.08 -13.58
N ASP A 229 3.92 -15.00 -12.68
CA ASP A 229 4.84 -16.01 -12.17
C ASP A 229 4.85 -17.22 -13.13
N PRO A 230 5.98 -17.50 -13.81
CA PRO A 230 6.05 -18.60 -14.77
C PRO A 230 5.81 -19.98 -14.14
N ALA A 231 6.12 -20.19 -12.86
CA ALA A 231 5.90 -21.46 -12.18
C ALA A 231 4.42 -21.67 -11.84
N VAL A 232 3.72 -20.59 -11.45
CA VAL A 232 2.27 -20.60 -11.24
C VAL A 232 1.54 -20.77 -12.57
N ALA A 233 1.98 -20.08 -13.63
CA ALA A 233 1.46 -20.23 -14.98
C ALA A 233 1.70 -21.64 -15.55
N ALA A 234 2.88 -22.22 -15.30
CA ALA A 234 3.15 -23.61 -15.63
C ALA A 234 2.35 -24.61 -14.78
N ARG A 235 1.64 -24.14 -13.75
CA ARG A 235 0.88 -24.95 -12.79
C ARG A 235 1.71 -26.09 -12.21
N SER A 236 3.00 -25.83 -11.95
CA SER A 236 3.93 -26.84 -11.45
C SER A 236 3.44 -27.39 -10.11
N GLY A 237 2.96 -28.64 -10.11
CA GLY A 237 2.42 -29.32 -8.92
C GLY A 237 0.91 -29.12 -8.65
N ALA A 238 0.16 -28.45 -9.53
CA ALA A 238 -1.27 -28.21 -9.32
C ALA A 238 -2.17 -29.39 -9.79
N ILE A 239 -3.28 -29.61 -9.09
CA ILE A 239 -4.33 -30.57 -9.46
C ILE A 239 -5.47 -29.81 -10.18
N GLY A 240 -5.87 -30.28 -11.37
CA GLY A 240 -6.97 -29.71 -12.17
C GLY A 240 -6.52 -29.04 -13.48
N SER A 241 -7.46 -28.86 -14.41
CA SER A 241 -7.21 -28.28 -15.74
C SER A 241 -6.75 -26.82 -15.68
N ALA A 242 -5.98 -26.38 -16.68
CA ALA A 242 -5.66 -24.97 -16.86
C ALA A 242 -6.90 -24.16 -17.27
N PRO A 243 -7.02 -22.88 -16.87
CA PRO A 243 -8.09 -22.00 -17.34
C PRO A 243 -8.11 -21.87 -18.86
N ALA A 244 -9.30 -21.71 -19.41
CA ALA A 244 -9.51 -21.47 -20.83
C ALA A 244 -9.33 -19.97 -21.13
N GLY A 245 -8.10 -19.54 -21.41
CA GLY A 245 -7.83 -18.16 -21.78
C GLY A 245 -6.45 -18.00 -22.42
N PRO A 246 -6.25 -17.02 -23.31
CA PRO A 246 -4.99 -16.87 -24.04
C PRO A 246 -3.82 -16.39 -23.16
N ASN A 247 -4.06 -16.01 -21.89
CA ASN A 247 -3.08 -15.32 -21.06
C ASN A 247 -2.95 -15.93 -19.66
N GLU A 248 -1.75 -15.79 -19.08
CA GLU A 248 -1.36 -16.25 -17.75
C GLU A 248 -1.86 -15.32 -16.62
N TYR A 249 -2.95 -14.58 -16.83
CA TYR A 249 -3.45 -13.57 -15.87
C TYR A 249 -3.82 -14.14 -14.50
N TYR A 250 -4.16 -15.42 -14.40
CA TYR A 250 -4.36 -16.10 -13.12
C TYR A 250 -3.07 -16.25 -12.30
N ALA A 251 -1.92 -16.00 -12.91
CA ALA A 251 -0.59 -16.10 -12.32
C ALA A 251 0.05 -14.72 -12.07
N LEU A 252 -0.72 -13.62 -12.08
CA LEU A 252 -0.18 -12.29 -11.82
C LEU A 252 0.60 -12.24 -10.50
N ASN A 253 1.80 -11.64 -10.53
CA ASN A 253 2.59 -11.42 -9.32
C ASN A 253 1.86 -10.55 -8.30
N TYR A 254 0.98 -9.67 -8.77
CA TYR A 254 0.12 -8.84 -7.95
C TYR A 254 -0.64 -9.62 -6.87
N TYR A 255 -1.17 -10.82 -7.18
CA TYR A 255 -1.97 -11.58 -6.21
C TYR A 255 -1.18 -11.99 -4.96
N LYS A 256 0.16 -12.01 -5.04
CA LYS A 256 1.05 -12.33 -3.91
C LYS A 256 1.11 -11.22 -2.86
N GLU A 257 0.72 -10.01 -3.21
CA GLU A 257 0.70 -8.86 -2.31
C GLU A 257 -0.59 -8.82 -1.45
N LEU A 258 -1.59 -9.64 -1.82
CA LEU A 258 -2.87 -9.69 -1.15
C LEU A 258 -2.80 -10.46 0.17
N VAL A 259 -3.06 -9.77 1.27
CA VAL A 259 -3.03 -10.33 2.64
C VAL A 259 -4.39 -10.21 3.35
N PRO A 260 -4.70 -11.05 4.34
CA PRO A 260 -5.93 -10.90 5.14
C PRO A 260 -5.98 -9.60 5.95
N ASN A 261 -7.19 -9.06 6.09
CA ASN A 261 -7.54 -7.94 6.96
C ASN A 261 -7.65 -8.38 8.41
N ALA A 262 -6.51 -8.55 9.07
CA ALA A 262 -6.46 -9.08 10.42
C ALA A 262 -6.72 -8.04 11.52
N GLU A 263 -6.93 -6.77 11.16
CA GLU A 263 -7.49 -5.76 12.06
C GLU A 263 -8.87 -6.15 12.61
N ALA A 264 -9.58 -7.07 11.93
CA ALA A 264 -10.84 -7.64 12.39
C ALA A 264 -10.74 -8.41 13.73
N THR A 265 -9.52 -8.73 14.18
CA THR A 265 -9.28 -9.36 15.48
C THR A 265 -9.18 -8.34 16.62
N LEU A 266 -8.94 -7.07 16.30
CA LEU A 266 -8.81 -6.01 17.28
C LEU A 266 -10.19 -5.56 17.74
N PRO A 267 -10.33 -4.99 18.94
CA PRO A 267 -11.61 -4.45 19.39
C PRO A 267 -11.94 -3.13 18.68
N GLY A 268 -13.23 -2.85 18.47
CA GLY A 268 -13.71 -1.54 18.05
C GLY A 268 -13.71 -0.51 19.19
N SER A 269 -14.24 0.68 18.92
CA SER A 269 -14.38 1.75 19.91
C SER A 269 -15.67 2.53 19.73
N ILE A 270 -15.97 3.45 20.65
CA ILE A 270 -17.11 4.36 20.55
C ILE A 270 -16.62 5.79 20.34
N CYS A 271 -17.16 6.46 19.33
CA CYS A 271 -16.95 7.88 19.06
C CYS A 271 -18.30 8.62 19.14
N GLN A 272 -18.51 9.43 20.18
CA GLN A 272 -19.81 10.06 20.42
C GLN A 272 -20.21 11.10 19.37
N THR A 273 -19.23 11.68 18.69
CA THR A 273 -19.40 12.69 17.64
C THR A 273 -19.49 12.09 16.25
N CYS A 274 -19.18 10.80 16.08
CA CYS A 274 -19.18 10.10 14.81
C CYS A 274 -20.56 9.54 14.46
N ASP A 275 -20.82 9.36 13.17
CA ASP A 275 -21.99 8.67 12.64
C ASP A 275 -21.59 7.57 11.63
N PRO A 276 -21.61 6.27 12.00
CA PRO A 276 -22.11 5.73 13.27
C PRO A 276 -21.16 5.98 14.46
N LYS A 277 -21.72 5.88 15.67
CA LYS A 277 -20.95 6.02 16.92
C LYS A 277 -20.04 4.82 17.19
N GLU A 278 -20.48 3.63 16.82
CA GLU A 278 -19.67 2.42 16.92
C GLU A 278 -18.67 2.38 15.78
N LEU A 279 -17.39 2.42 16.12
CA LEU A 279 -16.31 2.36 15.16
C LEU A 279 -15.81 0.93 15.06
N ALA A 280 -15.68 0.47 13.82
CA ALA A 280 -14.99 -0.78 13.51
C ALA A 280 -13.53 -0.70 13.96
N PRO A 281 -12.87 -1.84 14.26
CA PRO A 281 -11.47 -1.87 14.70
C PRO A 281 -10.51 -1.12 13.77
N ALA A 282 -10.76 -1.23 12.45
CA ALA A 282 -10.03 -0.53 11.40
C ALA A 282 -10.01 1.01 11.59
N ASN A 283 -11.11 1.58 12.11
CA ASN A 283 -11.28 3.02 12.36
C ASN A 283 -10.96 3.42 13.81
N THR A 284 -10.53 2.46 14.63
CA THR A 284 -10.10 2.67 16.02
C THR A 284 -8.58 2.81 16.09
N TRP A 285 -7.85 1.80 15.63
CA TRP A 285 -6.42 1.64 15.93
C TRP A 285 -5.52 2.42 14.96
N THR A 286 -5.63 2.14 13.65
CA THR A 286 -4.81 2.83 12.64
C THR A 286 -4.96 4.36 12.71
N PRO A 287 -6.18 4.94 12.86
CA PRO A 287 -6.30 6.41 12.98
C PRO A 287 -5.60 6.99 14.21
N LEU A 288 -5.64 6.27 15.34
CA LEU A 288 -4.94 6.67 16.57
C LEU A 288 -3.42 6.64 16.36
N ASP A 289 -2.92 5.57 15.76
CA ASP A 289 -1.49 5.40 15.49
C ASP A 289 -0.97 6.40 14.46
N LEU A 290 -1.77 6.73 13.45
CA LEU A 290 -1.47 7.80 12.49
C LEU A 290 -1.41 9.17 13.18
N ALA A 291 -2.36 9.48 14.08
CA ALA A 291 -2.34 10.74 14.82
C ALA A 291 -1.06 10.86 15.67
N MET A 292 -0.71 9.80 16.41
CA MET A 292 0.55 9.73 17.17
C MET A 292 1.78 9.89 16.27
N LEU A 293 1.75 9.34 15.04
CA LEU A 293 2.86 9.47 14.10
C LEU A 293 2.98 10.91 13.59
N VAL A 294 1.86 11.55 13.23
CA VAL A 294 1.84 12.96 12.83
C VAL A 294 2.40 13.85 13.94
N GLU A 295 1.99 13.62 15.19
CA GLU A 295 2.49 14.33 16.38
C GLU A 295 3.99 14.09 16.59
N LYS A 296 4.43 12.84 16.51
CA LYS A 296 5.85 12.45 16.65
C LYS A 296 6.74 13.14 15.61
N LEU A 297 6.23 13.35 14.40
CA LEU A 297 6.95 14.01 13.31
C LEU A 297 6.91 15.55 13.39
N GLY A 298 6.10 16.12 14.30
CA GLY A 298 5.88 17.57 14.37
C GLY A 298 5.06 18.11 13.19
N GLY A 299 4.34 17.23 12.51
CA GLY A 299 3.46 17.53 11.38
C GLY A 299 3.85 16.84 10.08
N ALA A 300 2.85 16.36 9.35
CA ALA A 300 3.02 15.57 8.14
C ALA A 300 1.84 15.73 7.17
N VAL A 301 2.09 15.38 5.91
CA VAL A 301 1.04 15.10 4.93
C VAL A 301 0.71 13.62 5.02
N VAL A 302 -0.58 13.28 5.00
CA VAL A 302 -1.03 11.87 5.04
C VAL A 302 -1.72 11.52 3.74
N ALA A 303 -1.19 10.53 3.04
CA ALA A 303 -1.72 9.98 1.81
C ALA A 303 -2.32 8.60 2.08
N THR A 304 -3.64 8.48 2.00
CA THR A 304 -4.40 7.25 2.24
C THR A 304 -4.88 6.65 0.93
N HIS A 305 -5.15 5.35 0.94
CA HIS A 305 -5.65 4.62 -0.22
C HIS A 305 -6.85 3.74 0.17
N SER A 306 -7.92 3.79 -0.64
CA SER A 306 -9.05 2.86 -0.52
C SER A 306 -9.65 2.86 0.89
N GLN A 307 -9.70 1.71 1.58
CA GLN A 307 -10.15 1.55 2.97
C GLN A 307 -9.57 2.60 3.93
N SER A 308 -8.31 3.00 3.76
CA SER A 308 -7.68 3.96 4.68
C SER A 308 -8.11 5.42 4.44
N GLY A 309 -8.90 5.71 3.39
CA GLY A 309 -9.49 7.03 3.16
C GLY A 309 -10.22 7.58 4.38
N ILE A 310 -11.14 6.78 4.93
CA ILE A 310 -11.89 7.17 6.13
C ILE A 310 -11.01 7.15 7.39
N MET A 311 -9.98 6.31 7.44
CA MET A 311 -9.02 6.31 8.54
C MET A 311 -8.27 7.65 8.65
N GLY A 312 -7.94 8.28 7.52
CA GLY A 312 -7.37 9.63 7.49
C GLY A 312 -8.29 10.70 8.09
N HIS A 313 -9.60 10.56 7.91
CA HIS A 313 -10.59 11.44 8.53
C HIS A 313 -10.69 11.19 10.05
N HIS A 314 -10.72 9.93 10.48
CA HIS A 314 -10.69 9.62 11.91
C HIS A 314 -9.38 10.07 12.58
N MET A 315 -8.26 10.05 11.86
CA MET A 315 -6.98 10.58 12.35
C MET A 315 -7.05 12.10 12.54
N ALA A 316 -7.61 12.83 11.57
CA ALA A 316 -7.84 14.27 11.71
C ALA A 316 -8.76 14.59 12.90
N ARG A 317 -9.81 13.78 13.14
CA ARG A 317 -10.63 13.89 14.35
C ARG A 317 -9.80 13.73 15.62
N ILE A 318 -8.94 12.70 15.70
CA ILE A 318 -8.11 12.45 16.89
C ILE A 318 -7.12 13.59 17.12
N LEU A 319 -6.45 14.07 16.06
CA LEU A 319 -5.59 15.25 16.16
C LEU A 319 -6.36 16.48 16.66
N LYS A 320 -7.60 16.68 16.20
CA LYS A 320 -8.48 17.74 16.71
C LYS A 320 -8.79 17.58 18.20
N GLU A 321 -9.14 16.37 18.63
CA GLU A 321 -9.40 16.05 20.04
C GLU A 321 -8.15 16.28 20.91
N HIS A 322 -6.95 16.05 20.36
CA HIS A 322 -5.68 16.32 21.02
C HIS A 322 -5.25 17.80 20.97
N GLY A 323 -5.96 18.65 20.19
CA GLY A 323 -5.57 20.04 19.98
C GLY A 323 -4.40 20.24 19.02
N HIS A 324 -4.07 19.25 18.20
CA HIS A 324 -2.94 19.21 17.27
C HIS A 324 -3.38 19.09 15.79
N LEU A 325 -4.61 19.48 15.47
CA LEU A 325 -5.14 19.42 14.10
C LEU A 325 -4.25 20.19 13.10
N ASP A 326 -3.60 21.27 13.55
CA ASP A 326 -2.66 22.06 12.75
C ASP A 326 -1.39 21.28 12.35
N MET A 327 -1.08 20.16 13.00
CA MET A 327 0.01 19.27 12.61
C MET A 327 -0.32 18.45 11.35
N LEU A 328 -1.59 18.29 10.99
CA LEU A 328 -1.97 17.72 9.70
C LEU A 328 -1.75 18.76 8.60
N LYS A 329 -0.71 18.58 7.80
CA LYS A 329 -0.30 19.55 6.76
C LYS A 329 -1.00 19.36 5.43
N GLY A 330 -1.65 18.22 5.25
CA GLY A 330 -2.53 17.93 4.13
C GLY A 330 -3.05 16.50 4.22
N LEU A 331 -4.28 16.29 3.74
CA LEU A 331 -4.88 14.96 3.64
C LEU A 331 -5.15 14.64 2.17
N ILE A 332 -4.54 13.56 1.68
CA ILE A 332 -4.64 13.10 0.30
C ILE A 332 -5.33 11.74 0.34
N THR A 333 -6.55 11.65 -0.18
CA THR A 333 -7.37 10.44 -0.23
C THR A 333 -7.39 9.89 -1.64
N ILE A 334 -6.69 8.78 -1.87
CA ILE A 334 -6.56 8.13 -3.19
C ILE A 334 -7.58 7.00 -3.28
N GLU A 335 -8.60 7.19 -4.10
CA GLU A 335 -9.74 6.27 -4.26
C GLU A 335 -10.36 5.79 -2.93
N GLY A 336 -10.19 6.57 -1.86
CA GLY A 336 -10.66 6.22 -0.54
C GLY A 336 -12.03 6.80 -0.23
N SER A 337 -12.67 6.25 0.80
CA SER A 337 -13.92 6.79 1.29
C SER A 337 -13.72 8.15 1.94
N CYS A 338 -14.56 9.12 1.59
CA CYS A 338 -14.64 10.41 2.27
C CYS A 338 -15.94 10.46 3.07
N SER A 339 -15.90 10.93 4.31
CA SER A 339 -17.10 11.33 5.06
C SER A 339 -16.67 12.07 6.32
N LEU A 340 -16.91 13.38 6.36
CA LEU A 340 -16.67 14.16 7.57
C LEU A 340 -17.57 13.71 8.73
N PRO A 341 -18.90 13.52 8.54
CA PRO A 341 -19.79 13.09 9.63
C PRO A 341 -19.43 11.73 10.22
N ASN A 342 -18.98 10.77 9.40
CA ASN A 342 -18.56 9.46 9.91
C ASN A 342 -17.36 9.57 10.86
N SER A 343 -16.56 10.61 10.72
CA SER A 343 -15.44 10.91 11.61
C SER A 343 -15.73 12.05 12.59
N GLY A 344 -16.99 12.45 12.78
CA GLY A 344 -17.35 13.56 13.68
C GLY A 344 -16.67 14.90 13.33
N LEU A 345 -16.25 15.03 12.07
CA LEU A 345 -15.63 16.22 11.52
C LEU A 345 -16.65 17.07 10.79
N LYS A 346 -16.27 18.32 10.58
CA LYS A 346 -17.04 19.28 9.81
C LYS A 346 -16.13 19.99 8.79
N PRO A 347 -16.69 20.64 7.77
CA PRO A 347 -15.88 21.32 6.77
C PRO A 347 -14.96 22.41 7.36
N GLU A 348 -15.34 23.07 8.47
CA GLU A 348 -14.47 24.03 9.17
C GLU A 348 -13.16 23.45 9.70
N ASP A 349 -13.12 22.14 9.98
CA ASP A 349 -11.91 21.48 10.45
C ASP A 349 -10.81 21.45 9.37
N PHE A 350 -11.17 21.71 8.12
CA PHE A 350 -10.26 21.80 6.98
C PHE A 350 -10.02 23.23 6.49
N ASP A 351 -10.41 24.27 7.23
CA ASP A 351 -10.20 25.67 6.82
C ASP A 351 -8.72 26.01 6.53
N HIS A 352 -7.80 25.28 7.17
CA HIS A 352 -6.35 25.45 7.03
C HIS A 352 -5.59 24.19 6.61
N ILE A 353 -6.30 23.11 6.24
CA ILE A 353 -5.71 21.83 5.84
C ILE A 353 -6.03 21.57 4.37
N PRO A 354 -5.03 21.62 3.47
CA PRO A 354 -5.22 21.23 2.08
C PRO A 354 -5.77 19.81 1.97
N TYR A 355 -6.75 19.61 1.09
CA TYR A 355 -7.43 18.33 0.93
C TYR A 355 -7.47 17.90 -0.55
N LEU A 356 -6.99 16.70 -0.86
CA LEU A 356 -7.08 16.13 -2.19
C LEU A 356 -7.86 14.82 -2.14
N ALA A 357 -8.87 14.68 -3.00
CA ALA A 357 -9.44 13.39 -3.37
C ALA A 357 -9.00 13.06 -4.80
N LEU A 358 -8.30 11.93 -4.98
CA LEU A 358 -7.79 11.49 -6.29
C LEU A 358 -8.52 10.22 -6.73
N LYS A 359 -8.94 10.17 -8.00
CA LYS A 359 -9.65 9.04 -8.60
C LYS A 359 -9.00 8.65 -9.93
N GLY A 360 -8.93 7.35 -10.19
CA GLY A 360 -8.55 6.77 -11.48
C GLY A 360 -9.68 6.85 -12.50
N ASP A 361 -9.53 6.07 -13.58
CA ASP A 361 -10.41 6.08 -14.75
C ASP A 361 -11.60 5.12 -14.58
N TYR A 362 -11.30 3.86 -14.25
CA TYR A 362 -12.24 2.74 -14.15
C TYR A 362 -13.10 2.74 -12.88
N THR A 363 -13.36 3.90 -12.33
CA THR A 363 -14.27 4.02 -11.18
C THR A 363 -15.14 5.24 -11.34
N ALA A 364 -16.43 5.08 -11.03
CA ALA A 364 -17.37 6.18 -11.04
C ALA A 364 -16.93 7.30 -10.07
N THR A 365 -17.35 8.53 -10.39
CA THR A 365 -17.14 9.68 -9.52
C THR A 365 -17.77 9.45 -8.15
N SER A 366 -17.01 9.67 -7.08
CA SER A 366 -17.54 9.58 -5.73
C SER A 366 -18.28 10.86 -5.35
N GLU A 367 -19.61 10.82 -5.36
CA GLU A 367 -20.45 11.94 -4.95
C GLU A 367 -20.15 12.43 -3.53
N VAL A 368 -19.84 11.51 -2.62
CA VAL A 368 -19.53 11.83 -1.22
C VAL A 368 -18.20 12.59 -1.10
N CYS A 369 -17.16 12.15 -1.80
CA CYS A 369 -15.88 12.86 -1.85
C CYS A 369 -16.02 14.22 -2.56
N GLN A 370 -16.76 14.28 -3.66
CA GLN A 370 -17.03 15.54 -4.36
C GLN A 370 -17.78 16.53 -3.46
N THR A 371 -18.77 16.06 -2.70
CA THR A 371 -19.50 16.89 -1.75
C THR A 371 -18.59 17.39 -0.63
N THR A 372 -17.70 16.54 -0.09
CA THR A 372 -16.71 16.94 0.90
C THR A 372 -15.82 18.07 0.37
N VAL A 373 -15.26 17.91 -0.84
CA VAL A 373 -14.44 18.92 -1.50
C VAL A 373 -15.22 20.22 -1.72
N ASN A 374 -16.46 20.13 -2.20
CA ASN A 374 -17.32 21.28 -2.45
C ASN A 374 -17.63 22.06 -1.16
N GLN A 375 -17.89 21.36 -0.06
CA GLN A 375 -18.16 21.98 1.24
C GLN A 375 -16.94 22.75 1.79
N ILE A 376 -15.73 22.18 1.69
CA ILE A 376 -14.50 22.86 2.10
C ILE A 376 -14.25 24.10 1.21
N ASN A 377 -14.43 23.97 -0.11
CA ASN A 377 -14.25 25.09 -1.03
C ASN A 377 -15.31 26.20 -0.88
N ALA A 378 -16.53 25.86 -0.46
CA ALA A 378 -17.57 26.85 -0.15
C ALA A 378 -17.13 27.76 1.02
N ARG A 379 -16.52 27.18 2.06
CA ARG A 379 -15.97 27.94 3.20
C ARG A 379 -14.83 28.86 2.77
N ARG A 380 -13.89 28.34 1.96
CA ARG A 380 -12.82 29.14 1.36
C ARG A 380 -13.37 30.32 0.55
N SER A 381 -14.39 30.09 -0.27
CA SER A 381 -15.03 31.12 -1.10
C SER A 381 -15.76 32.18 -0.26
N ALA A 382 -16.24 31.80 0.93
CA ALA A 382 -16.82 32.71 1.92
C ALA A 382 -15.78 33.44 2.80
N GLY A 383 -14.48 33.22 2.58
CA GLY A 383 -13.40 33.83 3.37
C GLY A 383 -13.25 33.24 4.78
N GLN A 384 -13.82 32.07 5.04
CA GLN A 384 -13.78 31.40 6.35
C GLN A 384 -12.53 30.51 6.53
N GLY A 385 -11.85 30.18 5.43
CA GLY A 385 -10.62 29.39 5.40
C GLY A 385 -9.76 29.74 4.20
N ALA A 386 -8.53 29.20 4.17
CA ALA A 386 -7.55 29.46 3.11
C ALA A 386 -7.16 28.19 2.32
N ALA A 387 -7.32 27.01 2.90
CA ALA A 387 -6.91 25.75 2.30
C ALA A 387 -7.72 25.41 1.05
N LYS A 388 -7.03 24.93 0.01
CA LYS A 388 -7.68 24.43 -1.21
C LYS A 388 -8.08 22.97 -1.00
N ALA A 389 -9.30 22.64 -1.40
CA ALA A 389 -9.74 21.26 -1.60
C ALA A 389 -9.90 20.97 -3.09
N GLU A 390 -9.56 19.76 -3.54
CA GLU A 390 -9.69 19.39 -4.95
C GLU A 390 -10.10 17.93 -5.09
N TYR A 391 -10.97 17.68 -6.07
CA TYR A 391 -11.32 16.34 -6.54
C TYR A 391 -10.72 16.20 -7.94
N ILE A 392 -9.78 15.30 -8.11
CA ILE A 392 -9.11 15.06 -9.39
C ILE A 392 -9.52 13.68 -9.89
N LYS A 393 -10.15 13.62 -11.06
CA LYS A 393 -10.32 12.40 -11.85
C LYS A 393 -9.24 12.35 -12.92
N LEU A 394 -8.39 11.33 -12.88
CA LEU A 394 -7.15 11.30 -13.68
C LEU A 394 -7.41 11.27 -15.19
N ASP A 395 -8.48 10.60 -15.63
CA ASP A 395 -8.93 10.54 -17.03
C ASP A 395 -9.45 11.88 -17.57
N GLU A 396 -9.87 12.80 -16.69
CA GLU A 396 -10.38 14.13 -17.04
C GLU A 396 -9.26 15.18 -17.18
N ILE A 397 -8.01 14.85 -16.82
CA ILE A 397 -6.85 15.77 -16.92
C ILE A 397 -6.50 16.09 -18.38
N GLY A 398 -7.05 15.34 -19.35
CA GLY A 398 -6.82 15.56 -20.78
C GLY A 398 -5.44 15.09 -21.27
N ASN A 399 -4.67 14.40 -20.42
CA ASN A 399 -3.44 13.74 -20.80
C ASN A 399 -3.69 12.23 -20.99
N PRO A 400 -3.51 11.69 -22.22
CA PRO A 400 -3.77 10.28 -22.51
C PRO A 400 -3.00 9.28 -21.65
N VAL A 401 -1.90 9.68 -21.01
CA VAL A 401 -1.11 8.79 -20.12
C VAL A 401 -1.92 8.28 -18.93
N PHE A 402 -2.99 8.98 -18.55
CA PHE A 402 -3.84 8.63 -17.41
C PHE A 402 -5.03 7.73 -17.77
N LYS A 403 -5.27 7.50 -19.06
CA LYS A 403 -6.30 6.56 -19.49
C LYS A 403 -5.98 5.15 -19.01
N GLY A 404 -6.98 4.49 -18.45
CA GLY A 404 -6.90 3.15 -17.88
C GLY A 404 -6.26 3.10 -16.51
N THR A 405 -6.05 4.24 -15.84
CA THR A 405 -5.52 4.23 -14.46
C THR A 405 -6.48 3.49 -13.54
N THR A 406 -6.01 2.39 -12.97
CA THR A 406 -6.82 1.51 -12.12
C THR A 406 -6.86 1.98 -10.66
N HIS A 407 -7.64 1.29 -9.82
CA HIS A 407 -7.62 1.45 -8.36
C HIS A 407 -6.21 1.31 -7.76
N MET A 408 -5.40 0.42 -8.33
CA MET A 408 -4.02 0.14 -7.93
C MET A 408 -3.02 1.01 -8.70
N MET A 409 -3.30 2.32 -8.80
CA MET A 409 -2.51 3.28 -9.59
C MET A 409 -1.05 3.43 -9.14
N MET A 410 -0.74 3.11 -7.89
CA MET A 410 0.63 3.07 -7.36
C MET A 410 1.47 1.93 -7.97
N ASP A 411 0.81 0.85 -8.40
CA ASP A 411 1.41 -0.30 -9.09
C ASP A 411 1.23 -0.23 -10.61
N GLY A 412 0.45 0.74 -11.08
CA GLY A 412 0.13 0.97 -12.48
C GLY A 412 1.37 1.18 -13.36
N SER A 413 1.20 0.99 -14.67
CA SER A 413 2.28 1.24 -15.64
C SER A 413 2.65 2.72 -15.75
N ASN A 414 1.74 3.62 -15.36
CA ASN A 414 1.88 5.07 -15.31
C ASN A 414 2.03 5.62 -13.87
N ASN A 415 2.46 4.77 -12.92
CA ASN A 415 2.44 5.11 -11.50
C ASN A 415 3.25 6.37 -11.15
N LEU A 416 4.39 6.62 -11.81
CA LEU A 416 5.24 7.78 -11.52
C LEU A 416 4.62 9.08 -12.07
N GLU A 417 3.90 9.01 -13.18
CA GLU A 417 3.11 10.13 -13.70
C GLU A 417 1.97 10.49 -12.74
N VAL A 418 1.30 9.49 -12.16
CA VAL A 418 0.28 9.70 -11.12
C VAL A 418 0.90 10.28 -9.85
N ALA A 419 2.06 9.79 -9.41
CA ALA A 419 2.80 10.38 -8.29
C ALA A 419 3.13 11.85 -8.53
N ASP A 420 3.52 12.22 -9.76
CA ASP A 420 3.80 13.61 -10.11
C ASP A 420 2.54 14.49 -10.05
N VAL A 421 1.32 13.99 -10.33
CA VAL A 421 0.07 14.74 -10.08
C VAL A 421 -0.07 15.09 -8.60
N ILE A 422 0.14 14.11 -7.72
CA ILE A 422 0.05 14.30 -6.27
C ILE A 422 1.12 15.28 -5.77
N LEU A 423 2.36 15.14 -6.25
CA LEU A 423 3.48 16.00 -5.88
C LEU A 423 3.30 17.43 -6.36
N ASN A 424 2.86 17.63 -7.61
CA ASN A 424 2.60 18.95 -8.16
C ASN A 424 1.45 19.65 -7.41
N TRP A 425 0.38 18.91 -7.11
CA TRP A 425 -0.71 19.45 -6.30
C TRP A 425 -0.23 19.83 -4.89
N SER A 426 0.59 18.99 -4.26
CA SER A 426 1.16 19.26 -2.94
C SER A 426 2.08 20.50 -2.94
N ASP A 427 2.89 20.66 -3.99
CA ASP A 427 3.77 21.82 -4.17
C ASP A 427 3.01 23.13 -4.30
N GLU A 428 1.82 23.11 -4.89
CA GLU A 428 1.00 24.31 -5.08
C GLU A 428 0.19 24.68 -3.83
N ASN A 429 -0.22 23.68 -3.05
CA ASN A 429 -1.27 23.84 -2.04
C ASN A 429 -0.80 23.63 -0.60
N ILE A 430 0.28 22.87 -0.39
CA ILE A 430 0.83 22.58 0.95
C ILE A 430 2.10 23.38 1.21
N LEU A 431 2.97 23.51 0.20
CA LEU A 431 4.11 24.43 0.30
C LEU A 431 3.59 25.87 0.30
N GLY A 432 3.91 26.63 1.34
CA GLY A 432 3.67 28.08 1.35
C GLY A 432 4.24 28.69 0.07
N LYS A 433 3.39 29.35 -0.73
CA LYS A 433 3.78 29.98 -2.01
C LYS A 433 5.11 30.70 -1.82
N LYS A 434 6.13 30.34 -2.61
CA LYS A 434 7.33 31.16 -2.76
C LYS A 434 6.85 32.56 -3.10
N GLY A 435 6.99 33.51 -2.18
CA GLY A 435 6.94 34.91 -2.55
C GLY A 435 7.90 35.09 -3.72
N ASN A 436 7.39 35.60 -4.84
CA ASN A 436 8.15 35.85 -6.06
C ASN A 436 9.47 36.54 -5.72
N ALA A 437 10.54 35.76 -5.58
CA ALA A 437 11.89 36.28 -5.53
C ALA A 437 12.17 36.73 -6.97
N LYS A 438 11.96 38.04 -7.22
CA LYS A 438 12.42 38.68 -8.46
C LYS A 438 13.86 38.25 -8.71
N PRO A 439 14.23 37.89 -9.95
CA PRO A 439 15.62 37.58 -10.26
C PRO A 439 16.45 38.81 -9.88
N LYS A 440 17.48 38.59 -9.04
CA LYS A 440 18.49 39.63 -8.80
C LYS A 440 19.13 39.91 -10.17
N LYS A 441 19.01 41.18 -10.59
CA LYS A 441 19.60 41.73 -11.80
C LYS A 441 21.11 41.55 -11.80
#